data_AF-A0A0E2M8F0-F1
#
_entry.id   AF-A0A0E2M8F0-F1
#
_cell.length_a   1.000
_cell.length_b   1.000
_cell.length_c   1.000
_cell.angle_alpha   90.00
_cell.angle_beta   90.00
_cell.angle_gamma   90.00
#
_symmetry.space_group_name_H-M   'P 1'
#
loop_
_entity.id
_entity.type
_entity.pdbx_description
1 polymer ?
#
loop_
_entity_poly.entity_id
_entity_poly.type
_entity_poly.pdbx_seq_one_letter_code
_entity_poly.pdbx_strand_id
1 'polypeptide(L)'
;MAPKSIEPEFIQEIRVNQQRKQSDKSKEKLEIAISYTQHEFAPYVSDDDLKELCQHITAYSEGNILQNPQPVRVVKLTSLDLYHFGWNIWKHFSIGKQDEVALFLKLVFAEALKDVEPDTIKSHLKDEEQKGLIKIQKRLLE
;
A
#
# COMPACT_ATOMS: atom_id res chain seq x y z
N MET A 1 -20.68 -35.95 -31.06
CA MET A 1 -19.44 -35.82 -30.27
C MET A 1 -19.84 -35.47 -28.86
N ALA A 2 -19.70 -36.40 -27.90
CA ALA A 2 -19.96 -36.09 -26.49
C ALA A 2 -18.94 -35.05 -25.99
N PRO A 3 -19.32 -34.08 -25.14
CA PRO A 3 -18.35 -33.18 -24.55
C PRO A 3 -17.35 -34.03 -23.75
N LYS A 4 -16.05 -33.84 -24.03
CA LYS A 4 -14.98 -34.46 -23.23
C LYS A 4 -15.24 -34.07 -21.77
N SER A 5 -15.55 -35.07 -20.94
CA SER A 5 -15.67 -34.93 -19.50
C SER A 5 -14.39 -34.30 -18.99
N ILE A 6 -14.46 -33.10 -18.40
CA ILE A 6 -13.27 -32.48 -17.83
C ILE A 6 -12.93 -33.28 -16.57
N GLU A 7 -11.79 -33.97 -16.56
CA GLU A 7 -11.38 -34.77 -15.43
C GLU A 7 -11.10 -33.89 -14.20
N PRO A 8 -11.50 -34.32 -12.99
CA PRO A 8 -11.32 -33.54 -11.76
C PRO A 8 -9.86 -33.16 -11.49
N GLU A 9 -8.91 -34.02 -11.85
CA GLU A 9 -7.47 -33.81 -11.68
C GLU A 9 -6.96 -32.63 -12.52
N PHE A 10 -7.43 -32.50 -13.77
CA PHE A 10 -7.11 -31.38 -14.64
C PHE A 10 -7.65 -30.05 -14.10
N ILE A 11 -8.86 -30.04 -13.52
CA ILE A 11 -9.39 -28.86 -12.84
C ILE A 11 -8.57 -28.48 -11.61
N GLN A 12 -8.08 -29.45 -10.83
CA GLN A 12 -7.22 -29.17 -9.68
C GLN A 12 -5.88 -28.58 -10.11
N GLU A 13 -5.27 -29.10 -11.18
CA GLU A 13 -4.03 -28.55 -11.72
C GLU A 13 -4.21 -27.09 -12.19
N ILE A 14 -5.32 -26.78 -12.86
CA ILE A 14 -5.66 -25.40 -13.24
C ILE A 14 -5.76 -24.50 -12.01
N ARG A 15 -6.44 -24.94 -10.94
CA ARG A 15 -6.58 -24.15 -9.70
C ARG A 15 -5.22 -23.87 -9.05
N VAL A 16 -4.37 -24.87 -8.91
CA VAL A 16 -3.02 -24.71 -8.32
C VAL A 16 -2.19 -23.75 -9.16
N ASN A 17 -2.22 -23.87 -10.49
CA ASN A 17 -1.50 -22.97 -11.39
C ASN A 17 -2.03 -21.54 -11.32
N GLN A 18 -3.35 -21.33 -11.20
CA GLN A 18 -3.94 -20.01 -11.00
C GLN A 18 -3.54 -19.38 -9.67
N GLN A 19 -3.58 -20.15 -8.57
CA GLN A 19 -3.16 -19.69 -7.24
C GLN A 19 -1.68 -19.28 -7.21
N ARG A 20 -0.80 -20.07 -7.83
CA ARG A 20 0.63 -19.71 -7.96
C ARG A 20 0.81 -18.40 -8.71
N LYS A 21 0.19 -18.26 -9.89
CA LYS A 21 0.25 -17.01 -10.68
C LYS A 21 -0.29 -15.81 -9.91
N GLN A 22 -1.33 -15.98 -9.10
CA GLN A 22 -1.86 -14.90 -8.27
C GLN A 22 -0.89 -14.53 -7.14
N SER A 23 -0.32 -15.52 -6.44
CA SER A 23 0.71 -15.32 -5.42
C SER A 23 1.93 -14.57 -5.99
N ASP A 24 2.42 -14.98 -7.16
CA ASP A 24 3.58 -14.36 -7.78
C ASP A 24 3.32 -12.89 -8.13
N LYS A 25 2.14 -12.58 -8.68
CA LYS A 25 1.71 -11.20 -8.94
C LYS A 25 1.59 -10.37 -7.66
N SER A 26 1.07 -10.94 -6.58
CA SER A 26 0.98 -10.24 -5.29
C SER A 26 2.35 -9.92 -4.72
N LYS A 27 3.31 -10.85 -4.85
CA LYS A 27 4.71 -10.62 -4.43
C LYS A 27 5.39 -9.52 -5.24
N GLU A 28 5.24 -9.55 -6.56
CA GLU A 28 5.80 -8.52 -7.45
C GLU A 28 5.26 -7.12 -7.10
N LYS A 29 3.94 -6.99 -6.88
CA LYS A 29 3.34 -5.73 -6.41
C LYS A 29 3.90 -5.28 -5.08
N LEU A 30 4.05 -6.20 -4.13
CA LEU A 30 4.64 -5.86 -2.83
C LEU A 30 6.08 -5.36 -2.98
N GLU A 31 6.92 -6.04 -3.76
CA GLU A 31 8.31 -5.63 -4.00
C GLU A 31 8.40 -4.22 -4.61
N ILE A 32 7.53 -3.90 -5.57
CA ILE A 32 7.44 -2.56 -6.17
C ILE A 32 7.07 -1.51 -5.10
N ALA A 33 6.05 -1.78 -4.28
CA ALA A 33 5.61 -0.86 -3.25
C ALA A 33 6.67 -0.64 -2.15
N ILE A 34 7.39 -1.69 -1.75
CA ILE A 34 8.49 -1.61 -0.79
C ILE A 34 9.64 -0.79 -1.37
N SER A 35 10.05 -1.08 -2.61
CA SER A 35 11.12 -0.33 -3.28
C SER A 35 10.78 1.16 -3.41
N TYR A 36 9.54 1.47 -3.82
CA TYR A 36 9.02 2.83 -3.83
C TYR A 36 9.12 3.50 -2.45
N THR A 37 8.61 2.83 -1.42
CA THR A 37 8.59 3.35 -0.05
C THR A 37 10.00 3.63 0.45
N GLN A 38 10.93 2.69 0.24
CA GLN A 38 12.34 2.85 0.60
C GLN A 38 12.98 4.05 -0.09
N HIS A 39 12.76 4.20 -1.40
CA HIS A 39 13.32 5.30 -2.17
C HIS A 39 12.79 6.67 -1.73
N GLU A 40 11.49 6.81 -1.51
CA GLU A 40 10.89 8.08 -1.14
C GLU A 40 11.15 8.46 0.32
N PHE A 41 11.14 7.51 1.26
CA PHE A 41 11.21 7.81 2.70
C PHE A 41 12.64 7.81 3.26
N ALA A 42 13.61 7.14 2.65
CA ALA A 42 14.98 7.06 3.17
C ALA A 42 15.61 8.41 3.62
N PRO A 43 15.37 9.56 2.94
CA PRO A 43 15.91 10.86 3.38
C PRO A 43 15.19 11.49 4.59
N TYR A 44 14.04 10.94 5.00
CA TYR A 44 13.07 11.60 5.87
C TYR A 44 12.68 10.78 7.11
N VAL A 45 13.21 9.57 7.27
CA VAL A 45 12.97 8.71 8.43
C VAL A 45 14.27 8.08 8.91
N SER A 46 14.27 7.50 10.11
CA SER A 46 15.40 6.68 10.57
C SER A 46 15.39 5.30 9.88
N ASP A 47 16.52 4.57 9.93
CA ASP A 47 16.59 3.21 9.39
C ASP A 47 15.58 2.26 10.04
N ASP A 48 15.30 2.44 11.34
CA ASP A 48 14.35 1.61 12.07
C ASP A 48 12.90 1.98 11.73
N ASP A 49 12.60 3.28 11.62
CA ASP A 49 11.31 3.77 11.12
C ASP A 49 11.05 3.29 9.67
N LEU A 50 12.09 3.23 8.83
CA LEU A 50 11.94 2.75 7.45
C LEU A 50 11.63 1.27 7.39
N LYS A 51 12.28 0.45 8.22
CA LYS A 51 11.99 -0.99 8.35
C LYS A 51 10.55 -1.19 8.82
N GLU A 52 10.12 -0.43 9.82
CA GLU A 52 8.77 -0.51 10.38
C GLU A 52 7.72 -0.10 9.34
N LEU A 53 7.96 0.97 8.59
CA LEU A 53 7.09 1.39 7.49
C LEU A 53 6.96 0.30 6.41
N CYS A 54 8.06 -0.39 6.07
CA CYS A 54 8.02 -1.51 5.14
C CYS A 54 7.15 -2.66 5.67
N GLN A 55 7.24 -3.00 6.96
CA GLN A 55 6.39 -4.02 7.59
C GLN A 55 4.92 -3.65 7.55
N HIS A 56 4.59 -2.38 7.82
CA HIS A 56 3.22 -1.88 7.70
C HIS A 56 2.68 -1.99 6.28
N ILE A 57 3.48 -1.71 5.26
CA ILE A 57 3.09 -1.87 3.85
C ILE A 57 2.86 -3.35 3.50
N THR A 58 3.71 -4.26 3.98
CA THR A 58 3.48 -5.70 3.83
C THR A 58 2.15 -6.12 4.45
N ALA A 59 1.89 -5.75 5.72
CA ALA A 59 0.64 -6.07 6.40
C ALA A 59 -0.58 -5.48 5.67
N TYR A 60 -0.50 -4.22 5.23
CA TYR A 60 -1.55 -3.57 4.45
C TYR A 60 -1.82 -4.33 3.14
N SER A 61 -0.78 -4.75 2.41
CA SER A 61 -0.92 -5.46 1.13
C SER A 61 -1.64 -6.81 1.25
N GLU A 62 -1.57 -7.43 2.44
CA GLU A 62 -2.24 -8.68 2.76
C GLU A 62 -3.70 -8.46 3.22
N GLY A 63 -4.16 -7.21 3.31
CA GLY A 63 -5.48 -6.84 3.80
C GLY A 63 -5.61 -6.90 5.32
N ASN A 64 -4.48 -6.93 6.05
CA ASN A 64 -4.49 -6.94 7.50
C ASN A 64 -4.83 -5.56 8.06
N ILE A 65 -5.73 -5.51 9.04
CA ILE A 65 -6.02 -4.29 9.80
C ILE A 65 -4.92 -4.11 10.84
N LEU A 66 -4.18 -3.01 10.76
CA LEU A 66 -3.19 -2.65 11.77
C LEU A 66 -3.90 -2.29 13.09
N GLN A 67 -3.62 -3.05 14.15
CA GLN A 67 -4.11 -2.75 15.50
C GLN A 67 -2.98 -2.13 16.30
N ASN A 68 -3.07 -0.81 16.54
CA ASN A 68 -2.08 -0.05 17.31
C ASN A 68 -0.62 -0.26 16.85
N PRO A 69 -0.33 0.00 15.55
CA PRO A 69 1.02 -0.15 15.00
C PRO A 69 2.02 0.78 15.70
N GLN A 70 3.30 0.46 15.65
CA GLN A 70 4.34 1.41 16.07
C GLN A 70 4.30 2.63 15.13
N PRO A 71 4.14 3.86 15.65
CA PRO A 71 4.15 5.03 14.80
C PRO A 71 5.51 5.23 14.13
N VAL A 72 5.49 5.54 12.84
CA VAL A 72 6.66 5.90 12.04
C VAL A 72 6.88 7.40 12.15
N ARG A 73 8.07 7.80 12.59
CA ARG A 73 8.43 9.21 12.71
C ARG A 73 9.05 9.73 11.41
N VAL A 74 8.46 10.81 10.88
CA VAL A 74 8.94 11.49 9.67
C VAL A 74 9.49 12.87 10.02
N VAL A 75 10.54 13.30 9.30
CA VAL A 75 11.07 14.66 9.36
C VAL A 75 10.89 15.36 8.02
N LYS A 76 10.51 16.65 8.04
CA LYS A 76 10.32 17.53 6.86
C LYS A 76 9.15 17.19 5.93
N LEU A 77 8.63 15.96 5.94
CA LEU A 77 7.42 15.61 5.19
C LEU A 77 6.20 16.33 5.76
N THR A 78 5.38 16.86 4.87
CA THR A 78 4.11 17.51 5.19
C THR A 78 2.97 16.49 5.18
N SER A 79 1.80 16.85 5.72
CA SER A 79 0.61 16.01 5.61
C SER A 79 0.25 15.73 4.15
N LEU A 80 0.45 16.69 3.24
CA LEU A 80 0.24 16.52 1.80
C LEU A 80 1.12 15.40 1.22
N ASP A 81 2.39 15.33 1.62
CA ASP A 81 3.30 14.25 1.20
C ASP A 81 2.80 12.87 1.62
N LEU A 82 2.28 12.78 2.86
CA LEU A 82 1.71 11.55 3.41
C LEU A 82 0.40 11.17 2.71
N TYR A 83 -0.41 12.15 2.29
CA TYR A 83 -1.63 11.92 1.51
C TYR A 83 -1.29 11.35 0.13
N HIS A 84 -0.33 11.94 -0.57
CA HIS A 84 0.16 11.42 -1.85
C HIS A 84 0.72 10.01 -1.73
N PHE A 85 1.49 9.75 -0.66
CA PHE A 85 1.98 8.41 -0.37
C PHE A 85 0.83 7.41 -0.21
N GLY A 86 -0.17 7.72 0.63
CA GLY A 86 -1.34 6.86 0.79
C GLY A 86 -2.10 6.64 -0.52
N TRP A 87 -2.26 7.67 -1.34
CA TRP A 87 -2.86 7.53 -2.66
C TRP A 87 -2.09 6.55 -3.56
N ASN A 88 -0.76 6.69 -3.63
CA ASN A 88 0.09 5.81 -4.43
C ASN A 88 -0.03 4.35 -3.97
N ILE A 89 0.04 4.09 -2.67
CA ILE A 89 -0.09 2.75 -2.09
C ILE A 89 -1.49 2.16 -2.34
N TRP A 90 -2.55 2.90 -2.01
CA TRP A 90 -3.92 2.43 -2.20
C TRP A 90 -4.21 2.13 -3.68
N LYS A 91 -3.77 3.01 -4.59
CA LYS A 91 -3.99 2.81 -6.02
C LYS A 91 -3.21 1.60 -6.55
N HIS A 92 -1.96 1.42 -6.12
CA HIS A 92 -1.10 0.33 -6.57
C HIS A 92 -1.65 -1.07 -6.21
N PHE A 93 -2.06 -1.24 -4.96
CA PHE A 93 -2.66 -2.50 -4.52
C PHE A 93 -4.10 -2.63 -4.99
N SER A 94 -4.84 -1.53 -5.14
CA SER A 94 -6.27 -1.52 -5.47
C SER A 94 -7.09 -2.42 -4.54
N ILE A 95 -6.71 -2.45 -3.26
CA ILE A 95 -7.38 -3.20 -2.20
C ILE A 95 -8.13 -2.26 -1.27
N GLY A 96 -9.29 -2.70 -0.79
CA GLY A 96 -10.07 -1.96 0.20
C GLY A 96 -10.65 -0.64 -0.29
N LYS A 97 -11.28 0.09 0.62
CA LYS A 97 -11.81 1.44 0.39
C LYS A 97 -10.76 2.51 0.73
N GLN A 98 -10.96 3.73 0.22
CA GLN A 98 -10.11 4.87 0.60
C GLN A 98 -10.17 5.18 2.11
N ASP A 99 -11.27 4.81 2.79
CA ASP A 99 -11.36 4.90 4.25
C ASP A 99 -10.27 4.06 4.95
N GLU A 100 -9.95 2.89 4.39
CA GLU A 100 -8.95 1.99 4.97
C GLU A 100 -7.53 2.56 4.85
N VAL A 101 -7.18 3.17 3.70
CA VAL A 101 -5.87 3.82 3.56
C VAL A 101 -5.77 5.10 4.40
N ALA A 102 -6.87 5.84 4.57
CA ALA A 102 -6.89 7.00 5.44
C ALA A 102 -6.64 6.61 6.90
N LEU A 103 -7.27 5.53 7.37
CA LEU A 103 -7.01 4.97 8.70
C LEU A 103 -5.59 4.44 8.83
N PHE A 104 -5.07 3.73 7.81
CA PHE A 104 -3.69 3.28 7.77
C PHE A 104 -2.72 4.45 7.96
N LEU A 105 -2.87 5.53 7.19
CA LEU A 105 -2.02 6.72 7.32
C LEU A 105 -2.12 7.34 8.71
N LYS A 106 -3.33 7.48 9.26
CA LYS A 106 -3.55 8.05 10.60
C LYS A 106 -2.86 7.25 11.69
N LEU A 107 -2.84 5.92 11.58
CA LEU A 107 -2.22 5.03 12.56
C LEU A 107 -0.69 5.00 12.40
N VAL A 108 -0.20 4.81 11.18
CA VAL A 108 1.24 4.70 10.89
C VAL A 108 1.96 6.03 11.12
N PHE A 109 1.37 7.16 10.70
CA PHE A 109 1.96 8.48 10.86
C PHE A 109 1.27 9.28 11.98
N ALA A 110 1.01 8.63 13.12
CA ALA A 110 0.20 9.20 14.21
C ALA A 110 0.71 10.54 14.73
N GLU A 111 2.04 10.76 14.80
CA GLU A 111 2.61 12.05 15.22
C GLU A 111 2.37 13.15 14.16
N ALA A 112 2.64 12.85 12.88
CA ALA A 112 2.55 13.81 11.78
C ALA A 112 1.11 14.16 11.38
N LEU A 113 0.16 13.26 11.66
CA LEU A 113 -1.26 13.44 11.35
C LEU A 113 -2.13 13.56 12.60
N LYS A 114 -1.56 13.81 13.79
CA LYS A 114 -2.29 13.81 15.08
C LYS A 114 -3.55 14.68 15.08
N ASP A 115 -3.50 15.84 14.45
CA ASP A 115 -4.57 16.85 14.43
C ASP A 115 -5.47 16.75 13.18
N VAL A 116 -5.30 15.72 12.34
CA VAL A 116 -6.05 15.53 11.09
C VAL A 116 -7.05 14.40 11.24
N GLU A 117 -8.33 14.65 10.95
CA GLU A 117 -9.35 13.59 10.96
C GLU A 117 -9.21 12.63 9.77
N PRO A 118 -9.53 11.33 9.92
CA PRO A 118 -9.45 10.37 8.82
C PRO A 118 -10.24 10.78 7.57
N ASP A 119 -11.42 11.41 7.73
CA ASP A 119 -12.20 11.91 6.60
C ASP A 119 -11.52 13.05 5.84
N THR A 120 -10.74 13.88 6.55
CA THR A 120 -9.90 14.90 5.92
C THR A 120 -8.80 14.23 5.11
N ILE A 121 -8.09 13.26 5.69
CA ILE A 121 -7.04 12.49 4.97
C ILE A 121 -7.61 11.92 3.67
N LYS A 122 -8.74 11.22 3.75
CA LYS A 122 -9.44 10.62 2.60
C LYS A 122 -9.73 11.63 1.50
N SER A 123 -10.27 12.79 1.87
CA SER A 123 -10.70 13.81 0.90
C SER A 123 -9.52 14.48 0.17
N HIS A 124 -8.33 14.48 0.79
CA HIS A 124 -7.15 15.17 0.28
C HIS A 124 -6.06 14.22 -0.28
N LEU A 125 -6.31 12.91 -0.39
CA LEU A 125 -5.35 11.92 -0.90
C LEU A 125 -4.73 12.31 -2.25
N LYS A 126 -5.48 13.01 -3.10
CA LYS A 126 -5.10 13.34 -4.47
C LYS A 126 -5.01 14.86 -4.74
N ASP A 127 -4.95 15.65 -3.69
CA ASP A 127 -4.90 17.11 -3.81
C ASP A 127 -3.56 17.59 -4.35
N GLU A 128 -3.56 18.58 -5.24
CA GLU A 128 -2.33 19.23 -5.69
C GLU A 128 -1.22 18.27 -6.15
N GLU A 129 -1.56 17.25 -6.97
CA GLU A 129 -0.75 16.07 -7.34
C GLU A 129 0.75 16.29 -7.68
N GLN A 130 1.13 17.51 -8.05
CA GLN A 130 2.48 17.90 -8.48
C GLN A 130 3.30 18.61 -7.39
N LYS A 131 2.68 18.94 -6.25
CA LYS A 131 3.31 19.54 -5.08
C LYS A 131 3.83 18.47 -4.12
N GLY A 132 4.61 18.91 -3.13
CA GLY A 132 5.25 18.03 -2.15
C GLY A 132 6.60 17.47 -2.61
N LEU A 133 7.30 16.91 -1.63
CA LEU A 133 8.49 16.08 -1.79
C LEU A 133 8.09 14.69 -2.32
N ILE A 134 7.01 14.12 -1.79
CA ILE A 134 6.43 12.88 -2.29
C ILE A 134 5.28 13.23 -3.24
N LYS A 135 5.40 12.80 -4.49
CA LYS A 135 4.43 13.09 -5.56
C LYS A 135 3.63 11.86 -5.93
N ILE A 136 2.48 12.07 -6.57
CA ILE A 136 1.72 10.99 -7.17
C ILE A 136 2.52 10.36 -8.31
N GLN A 137 2.88 9.09 -8.18
CA GLN A 137 3.71 8.39 -9.14
C GLN A 137 2.86 7.61 -10.14
N LYS A 138 2.79 8.11 -11.37
CA LYS A 138 2.03 7.47 -12.46
C LYS A 138 2.42 6.01 -12.73
N ARG A 139 3.70 5.66 -12.54
CA ARG A 139 4.22 4.28 -12.71
C ARG A 139 3.64 3.28 -11.71
N LEU A 140 3.14 3.73 -10.58
CA LEU A 140 2.46 2.87 -9.60
C LEU A 140 0.97 2.73 -9.87
N LEU A 141 0.43 3.51 -10.82
CA LEU A 141 -1.01 3.55 -11.15
C LEU A 141 -1.36 2.66 -12.36
N GLU A 142 -0.35 2.06 -13.02
CA GLU A 142 -0.49 1.20 -14.22
C GLU A 142 -0.79 -0.26 -13.86
#